data_AF-A0A3P7V0X1-F1
#
_entry.id   AF-A0A3P7V0X1-F1
#
_cell.length_a   1.000
_cell.length_b   1.000
_cell.length_c   1.000
_cell.angle_alpha   90.00
_cell.angle_beta   90.00
_cell.angle_gamma   90.00
#
_symmetry.space_group_name_H-M   'P 1'
#
loop_
_entity.id
_entity.type
_entity.pdbx_description
1 polymer ?
#
loop_
_entity_poly.entity_id
_entity_poly.type
_entity_poly.pdbx_seq_one_letter_code
_entity_poly.pdbx_strand_id
1 'polypeptide(L)'
;MVWVGWVTTQYHFYSTSFERGRVERRCVYAETMGMNQDSVEYRNCYMMNAADLLSHVPDVATNTKVSGTLIGCIVDTSVGELSFQVAGQDTGVRFKLEPGAMLFPAAFFTPTTVEILQFELGRVKYTFPISAAMFKSCQKSLVPFCPPRLTVQCLQPVYWARVPNETLRTTALKLSDIRGWSVLCDDPVRIMAVYVPEKDESFDILEIIEKPIFLDFHRQTLNLYCKLTSHGNQKSMSKEYVIPLCEQLQNQNVFDPDTETR
;
A
#
# COMPACT_ATOMS: atom_id res chain seq x y z
N MET A 1 5.74 24.14 -4.80
CA MET A 1 4.80 23.40 -5.68
C MET A 1 4.05 22.41 -4.83
N VAL A 2 2.74 22.21 -5.06
CA VAL A 2 1.88 21.31 -4.28
C VAL A 2 1.32 20.24 -5.20
N TRP A 3 1.48 18.98 -4.80
CA TRP A 3 0.93 17.80 -5.46
C TRP A 3 -0.04 17.14 -4.51
N VAL A 4 -1.20 16.73 -5.03
CA VAL A 4 -2.26 16.11 -4.25
C VAL A 4 -2.77 14.86 -4.95
N GLY A 5 -3.18 13.86 -4.20
CA GLY A 5 -3.73 12.64 -4.75
C GLY A 5 -3.60 11.45 -3.81
N TRP A 6 -3.31 10.29 -4.39
CA TRP A 6 -3.26 9.03 -3.67
C TRP A 6 -1.99 8.27 -3.99
N VAL A 7 -1.46 7.54 -3.01
CA VAL A 7 -0.32 6.64 -3.19
C VAL A 7 -0.73 5.21 -2.84
N THR A 8 -0.04 4.24 -3.45
CA THR A 8 -0.17 2.83 -3.10
C THR A 8 0.86 2.43 -2.06
N THR A 9 0.74 1.21 -1.53
CA THR A 9 1.68 0.59 -0.58
C THR A 9 3.08 0.44 -1.17
N GLN A 10 3.19 0.38 -2.51
CA GLN A 10 4.45 0.24 -3.26
C GLN A 10 5.22 1.57 -3.42
N TYR A 11 4.74 2.66 -2.85
CA TYR A 11 5.43 3.96 -2.93
C TYR A 11 6.54 4.08 -1.88
N HIS A 12 7.79 3.87 -2.30
CA HIS A 12 8.98 3.97 -1.44
C HIS A 12 9.98 5.05 -1.89
N PHE A 13 9.57 5.95 -2.80
CA PHE A 13 10.48 6.96 -3.34
C PHE A 13 10.51 8.22 -2.47
N TYR A 14 11.70 8.58 -1.98
CA TYR A 14 11.96 9.84 -1.29
C TYR A 14 12.78 10.78 -2.18
N SER A 15 12.33 12.02 -2.33
CA SER A 15 13.10 13.10 -2.94
C SER A 15 12.68 14.45 -2.38
N THR A 16 13.61 15.40 -2.33
CA THR A 16 13.36 16.79 -1.93
C THR A 16 12.55 17.56 -2.98
N SER A 17 12.59 17.11 -4.23
CA SER A 17 11.76 17.62 -5.32
C SER A 17 10.96 16.48 -5.95
N PHE A 18 9.65 16.69 -6.05
CA PHE A 18 8.77 15.74 -6.71
C PHE A 18 8.65 16.09 -8.20
N GLU A 19 9.19 15.21 -9.03
CA GLU A 19 9.05 15.26 -10.49
C GLU A 19 8.34 14.01 -10.97
N ARG A 20 7.09 14.16 -11.43
CA ARG A 20 6.22 13.03 -11.79
C ARG A 20 6.93 11.99 -12.68
N GLY A 21 7.65 12.42 -13.73
CA GLY A 21 8.34 11.52 -14.66
C GLY A 21 9.48 10.69 -14.06
N ARG A 22 10.03 11.06 -12.90
CA ARG A 22 11.09 10.31 -12.21
C ARG A 22 10.57 9.41 -11.10
N VAL A 23 9.42 9.78 -10.54
CA VAL A 23 8.88 9.18 -9.31
C VAL A 23 7.78 8.17 -9.60
N GLU A 24 6.93 8.47 -10.58
CA GLU A 24 5.82 7.61 -10.97
C GLU A 24 6.37 6.34 -11.63
N ARG A 25 6.13 5.20 -10.98
CA ARG A 25 6.39 3.88 -11.55
C ARG A 25 5.10 3.35 -12.12
N ARG A 26 5.14 3.00 -13.40
CA ARG A 26 4.00 2.49 -14.16
C ARG A 26 4.38 1.22 -14.88
N CYS A 27 3.52 0.23 -14.79
CA CYS A 27 3.60 -1.01 -15.55
C CYS A 27 2.28 -1.21 -16.27
N VAL A 28 2.31 -1.41 -17.58
CA VAL A 28 1.11 -1.69 -18.37
C VAL A 28 1.21 -3.13 -18.84
N TYR A 29 0.30 -3.97 -18.35
CA TYR A 29 0.07 -5.29 -18.89
C TYR A 29 -0.99 -5.16 -19.98
N ALA A 30 -0.67 -5.56 -21.20
CA ALA A 30 -1.62 -5.57 -22.31
C ALA A 30 -1.66 -6.97 -22.91
N GLU A 31 -2.84 -7.58 -22.89
CA GLU A 31 -3.09 -8.85 -23.55
C GLU A 31 -3.88 -8.59 -24.83
N THR A 32 -3.35 -9.07 -25.95
CA THR A 32 -4.00 -8.92 -27.25
C THR A 32 -4.61 -10.26 -27.62
N MET A 33 -5.94 -10.37 -27.53
CA MET A 33 -6.68 -11.52 -28.03
C MET A 33 -7.53 -11.09 -29.24
N GLY A 34 -7.00 -11.34 -30.44
CA GLY A 34 -7.67 -10.97 -31.70
C GLY A 34 -7.68 -9.46 -31.93
N MET A 35 -8.86 -8.85 -32.12
CA MET A 35 -9.02 -7.40 -32.27
C MET A 35 -9.22 -6.65 -30.93
N ASN A 36 -9.44 -7.37 -29.83
CA ASN A 36 -9.61 -6.76 -28.52
C ASN A 36 -8.25 -6.67 -27.81
N GLN A 37 -7.94 -5.47 -27.31
CA GLN A 37 -6.77 -5.21 -26.49
C GLN A 37 -7.25 -4.82 -25.09
N ASP A 38 -7.12 -5.75 -24.14
CA ASP A 38 -7.36 -5.45 -22.74
C ASP A 38 -6.03 -5.06 -22.10
N SER A 39 -6.02 -3.91 -21.42
CA SER A 39 -4.83 -3.41 -20.74
C SER A 39 -5.12 -3.04 -19.30
N VAL A 40 -4.28 -3.51 -18.39
CA VAL A 40 -4.26 -3.16 -16.98
C VAL A 40 -3.01 -2.30 -16.72
N GLU A 41 -3.19 -1.17 -16.06
CA GLU A 41 -2.10 -0.27 -15.70
C GLU A 41 -1.92 -0.24 -14.18
N TYR A 42 -0.74 -0.66 -13.72
CA TYR A 42 -0.30 -0.61 -12.34
C TYR A 42 0.50 0.68 -12.12
N ARG A 43 0.17 1.43 -11.07
CA ARG A 43 0.88 2.66 -10.71
C ARG A 43 1.16 2.72 -9.22
N ASN A 44 2.34 3.20 -8.85
CA ASN A 44 2.68 3.40 -7.44
C ASN A 44 2.03 4.67 -6.83
N CYS A 45 1.70 5.68 -7.64
CA CYS A 45 1.04 6.91 -7.20
C CYS A 45 0.13 7.52 -8.27
N TYR A 46 -0.87 8.28 -7.79
CA TYR A 46 -1.91 8.95 -8.55
C TYR A 46 -1.96 10.42 -8.13
N MET A 47 -0.90 11.16 -8.47
CA MET A 47 -0.68 12.52 -8.02
C MET A 47 -0.90 13.53 -9.14
N MET A 48 -1.51 14.66 -8.80
CA MET A 48 -1.72 15.79 -9.71
C MET A 48 -1.13 17.06 -9.12
N ASN A 49 -0.52 17.88 -9.96
CA ASN A 49 -0.06 19.20 -9.56
C ASN A 49 -1.29 20.09 -9.35
N ALA A 50 -1.34 20.80 -8.22
CA ALA A 50 -2.45 21.68 -7.91
C ALA A 50 -2.66 22.74 -9.00
N ALA A 51 -1.59 23.38 -9.48
CA ALA A 51 -1.68 24.41 -10.53
C ALA A 51 -2.24 23.86 -11.84
N ASP A 52 -1.84 22.64 -12.22
CA ASP A 52 -2.36 21.97 -13.42
C ASP A 52 -3.86 21.68 -13.25
N LEU A 53 -4.31 21.22 -12.09
CA LEU A 53 -5.73 21.01 -11.80
C LEU A 53 -6.54 22.30 -11.89
N LEU A 54 -6.01 23.43 -11.37
CA LEU A 54 -6.68 24.74 -11.50
C LEU A 54 -6.83 25.15 -12.97
N SER A 55 -5.88 24.82 -13.84
CA SER A 55 -5.94 25.18 -15.26
C SER A 55 -7.11 24.51 -16.01
N HIS A 56 -7.60 23.39 -15.49
CA HIS A 56 -8.78 22.70 -16.02
C HIS A 56 -10.12 23.37 -15.62
N VAL A 57 -10.11 24.32 -14.68
CA VAL A 57 -11.32 25.01 -14.19
C VAL A 57 -11.11 26.55 -14.26
N PRO A 58 -11.24 27.15 -15.46
CA PRO A 58 -10.89 28.55 -15.70
C PRO A 58 -11.70 29.57 -14.87
N ASP A 59 -12.96 29.27 -14.56
CA ASP A 59 -13.83 30.15 -13.75
C ASP A 59 -13.36 30.30 -12.29
N VAL A 60 -12.57 29.35 -11.78
CA VAL A 60 -12.04 29.36 -10.41
C VAL A 60 -10.62 29.92 -10.37
N ALA A 61 -9.84 29.79 -11.45
CA ALA A 61 -8.46 30.25 -11.54
C ALA A 61 -8.27 31.77 -11.32
N THR A 62 -9.31 32.58 -11.57
CA THR A 62 -9.29 34.04 -11.39
C THR A 62 -9.53 34.50 -9.95
N ASN A 63 -10.15 33.68 -9.10
CA ASN A 63 -10.60 34.06 -7.75
C ASN A 63 -9.69 33.56 -6.61
N THR A 64 -8.64 32.81 -6.92
CA THR A 64 -7.81 32.06 -5.95
C THR A 64 -6.66 32.85 -5.32
N LYS A 65 -6.52 34.14 -5.61
CA LYS A 65 -5.42 34.97 -5.05
C LYS A 65 -5.58 35.30 -3.55
N VAL A 66 -6.76 35.08 -2.96
CA VAL A 66 -7.05 35.49 -1.56
C VAL A 66 -7.59 34.35 -0.70
N SER A 67 -8.32 33.40 -1.28
CA SER A 67 -8.82 32.20 -0.58
C SER A 67 -8.13 30.96 -1.14
N GLY A 68 -7.54 30.14 -0.27
CA GLY A 68 -6.88 28.88 -0.66
C GLY A 68 -7.76 28.00 -1.57
N THR A 69 -7.14 27.13 -2.35
CA THR A 69 -7.89 26.27 -3.30
C THR A 69 -8.29 24.96 -2.64
N LEU A 70 -9.59 24.66 -2.64
CA LEU A 70 -10.12 23.36 -2.23
C LEU A 70 -10.01 22.37 -3.39
N ILE A 71 -9.23 21.29 -3.20
CA ILE A 71 -9.13 20.18 -4.15
C ILE A 71 -9.78 18.94 -3.55
N GLY A 72 -10.80 18.42 -4.21
CA GLY A 72 -11.49 17.18 -3.84
C GLY A 72 -11.03 16.00 -4.68
N CYS A 73 -11.06 14.81 -4.10
CA CYS A 73 -10.83 13.55 -4.80
C CYS A 73 -12.07 12.67 -4.63
N ILE A 74 -12.50 12.01 -5.70
CA ILE A 74 -13.60 11.04 -5.68
C ILE A 74 -13.07 9.71 -6.19
N VAL A 75 -13.23 8.67 -5.38
CA VAL A 75 -12.92 7.29 -5.76
C VAL A 75 -14.23 6.56 -6.01
N ASP A 76 -14.48 6.18 -7.26
CA ASP A 76 -15.57 5.30 -7.64
C ASP A 76 -15.08 3.86 -7.61
N THR A 77 -15.49 3.12 -6.58
CA THR A 77 -15.11 1.71 -6.39
C THR A 77 -15.88 0.76 -7.31
N SER A 78 -16.94 1.20 -7.97
CA SER A 78 -17.73 0.36 -8.88
C SER A 78 -17.08 0.25 -10.26
N VAL A 79 -16.48 1.35 -10.73
CA VAL A 79 -15.78 1.42 -12.02
C VAL A 79 -14.25 1.31 -11.83
N GLY A 80 -13.75 1.57 -10.62
CA GLY A 80 -12.32 1.59 -10.34
C GLY A 80 -11.67 2.86 -10.91
N GLU A 81 -12.23 4.03 -10.58
CA GLU A 81 -11.73 5.31 -11.09
C GLU A 81 -11.51 6.32 -9.96
N LEU A 82 -10.40 7.05 -10.03
CA LEU A 82 -10.11 8.22 -9.21
C LEU A 82 -10.25 9.48 -10.06
N SER A 83 -11.08 10.43 -9.63
CA SER A 83 -11.28 11.72 -10.28
C SER A 83 -11.01 12.90 -9.34
N PHE A 84 -10.70 14.05 -9.92
CA PHE A 84 -10.35 15.27 -9.18
C PHE A 84 -11.37 16.38 -9.41
N GLN A 85 -11.68 17.12 -8.36
CA GLN A 85 -12.52 18.31 -8.39
C GLN A 85 -11.78 19.50 -7.80
N VAL A 86 -12.03 20.70 -8.33
CA VAL A 86 -11.49 21.96 -7.80
C VAL A 86 -12.67 22.87 -7.47
N ALA A 87 -12.77 23.28 -6.20
CA ALA A 87 -13.89 24.07 -5.68
C ALA A 87 -15.28 23.50 -6.05
N GLY A 88 -15.40 22.16 -6.08
CA GLY A 88 -16.62 21.45 -6.42
C GLY A 88 -16.91 21.29 -7.92
N GLN A 89 -16.06 21.83 -8.80
CA GLN A 89 -16.15 21.63 -10.26
C GLN A 89 -15.31 20.43 -10.69
N ASP A 90 -15.83 19.63 -11.63
CA ASP A 90 -15.09 18.50 -12.22
C ASP A 90 -13.94 19.02 -13.10
N THR A 91 -12.74 18.49 -12.88
CA THR A 91 -11.57 18.82 -13.70
C THR A 91 -11.48 17.98 -14.98
N GLY A 92 -12.26 16.89 -15.07
CA GLY A 92 -12.18 15.91 -16.15
C GLY A 92 -10.96 14.97 -16.04
N VAL A 93 -10.05 15.22 -15.10
CA VAL A 93 -8.86 14.38 -14.86
C VAL A 93 -9.28 13.11 -14.12
N ARG A 94 -8.93 11.96 -14.70
CA ARG A 94 -9.30 10.63 -14.22
C ARG A 94 -8.10 9.69 -14.25
N PHE A 95 -8.02 8.82 -13.25
CA PHE A 95 -7.10 7.69 -13.21
C PHE A 95 -7.89 6.39 -13.09
N LYS A 96 -7.58 5.42 -13.94
CA LYS A 96 -8.02 4.03 -13.72
C LYS A 96 -7.24 3.43 -12.56
N LEU A 97 -7.96 2.80 -11.65
CA LEU A 97 -7.44 2.12 -10.48
C LEU A 97 -7.43 0.61 -10.73
N GLU A 98 -6.40 -0.03 -10.21
CA GLU A 98 -6.27 -1.47 -10.15
C GLU A 98 -7.27 -2.07 -9.14
N PRO A 99 -7.92 -3.22 -9.47
CA PRO A 99 -8.71 -3.96 -8.50
C PRO A 99 -7.88 -4.41 -7.31
N GLY A 100 -8.34 -4.13 -6.09
CA GLY A 100 -7.65 -4.51 -4.87
C GLY A 100 -6.54 -3.56 -4.43
N ALA A 101 -6.25 -2.49 -5.20
CA ALA A 101 -5.26 -1.49 -4.82
C ALA A 101 -5.62 -0.83 -3.47
N MET A 102 -4.65 -0.84 -2.55
CA MET A 102 -4.73 -0.06 -1.31
C MET A 102 -4.23 1.35 -1.56
N LEU A 103 -5.09 2.34 -1.30
CA LEU A 103 -4.82 3.74 -1.58
C LEU A 103 -4.75 4.55 -0.27
N PHE A 104 -3.69 5.35 -0.15
CA PHE A 104 -3.48 6.27 0.96
C PHE A 104 -3.56 7.71 0.43
N PRO A 105 -4.41 8.58 1.01
CA PRO A 105 -4.46 9.97 0.61
C PRO A 105 -3.14 10.66 0.96
N ALA A 106 -2.54 11.35 0.00
CA ALA A 106 -1.21 11.92 0.13
C ALA A 106 -1.10 13.29 -0.51
N ALA A 107 -0.18 14.09 0.01
CA ALA A 107 0.20 15.37 -0.57
C ALA A 107 1.72 15.53 -0.50
N PHE A 108 2.32 16.02 -1.59
CA PHE A 108 3.74 16.36 -1.64
C PHE A 108 3.89 17.85 -1.89
N PHE A 109 4.61 18.54 -1.02
CA PHE A 109 4.80 19.98 -1.14
C PHE A 109 6.14 20.40 -0.57
N THR A 110 6.64 21.52 -1.11
CA THR A 110 7.77 22.24 -0.51
C THR A 110 7.19 23.30 0.43
N PRO A 111 7.57 23.30 1.72
CA PRO A 111 7.02 24.25 2.65
C PRO A 111 7.51 25.68 2.34
N THR A 112 6.56 26.58 2.07
CA THR A 112 6.84 27.99 1.77
C THR A 112 6.26 28.96 2.80
N THR A 113 5.24 28.53 3.56
CA THR A 113 4.47 29.32 4.53
C THR A 113 4.14 28.47 5.75
N VAL A 114 3.56 29.07 6.80
CA VAL A 114 3.15 28.34 8.01
C VAL A 114 1.90 27.49 7.75
N GLU A 115 0.98 28.00 6.94
CA GLU A 115 -0.24 27.29 6.51
C GLU A 115 -0.10 26.94 5.02
N ILE A 116 0.22 25.68 4.73
CA ILE A 116 0.42 25.22 3.34
C ILE A 116 -0.70 24.29 2.90
N LEU A 117 -1.15 23.41 3.79
CA LEU A 117 -2.13 22.37 3.47
C LEU A 117 -2.95 22.01 4.71
N GLN A 118 -4.24 21.79 4.47
CA GLN A 118 -5.20 21.29 5.45
C GLN A 118 -5.90 20.07 4.84
N PHE A 119 -5.92 18.97 5.57
CA PHE A 119 -6.72 17.81 5.19
C PHE A 119 -8.14 17.97 5.73
N GLU A 120 -9.13 17.91 4.85
CA GLU A 120 -10.54 17.96 5.22
C GLU A 120 -11.23 16.63 4.93
N LEU A 121 -11.71 15.98 6.00
CA LEU A 121 -12.49 14.74 5.91
C LEU A 121 -13.97 15.10 5.76
N GLY A 122 -14.29 15.73 4.64
CA GLY A 122 -15.64 16.18 4.32
C GLY A 122 -16.47 15.13 3.59
N ARG A 123 -17.60 15.60 3.06
CA ARG A 123 -18.47 14.82 2.19
C ARG A 123 -18.85 15.66 0.98
N VAL A 124 -18.68 15.08 -0.22
CA VAL A 124 -19.19 15.66 -1.47
C VAL A 124 -20.64 15.20 -1.66
N LYS A 125 -21.44 16.04 -2.33
CA LYS A 125 -22.86 15.72 -2.57
C LYS A 125 -22.99 14.39 -3.32
N TYR A 126 -23.92 13.56 -2.88
CA TYR A 126 -24.18 12.22 -3.44
C TYR A 126 -23.03 11.21 -3.30
N THR A 127 -22.00 11.49 -2.50
CA THR A 127 -20.93 10.53 -2.18
C THR A 127 -20.98 10.11 -0.70
N PHE A 128 -20.28 9.02 -0.38
CA PHE A 128 -19.96 8.66 1.00
C PHE A 128 -18.67 9.38 1.44
N PRO A 129 -18.55 9.81 2.70
CA PRO A 129 -17.28 10.30 3.23
C PRO A 129 -16.25 9.15 3.32
N ILE A 130 -14.97 9.46 3.26
CA ILE A 130 -13.88 8.46 3.36
C ILE A 130 -13.98 7.61 4.63
N SER A 131 -14.48 8.19 5.72
CA SER A 131 -14.68 7.48 6.99
C SER A 131 -15.66 6.29 6.90
N ALA A 132 -16.60 6.31 5.95
CA ALA A 132 -17.51 5.19 5.69
C ALA A 132 -16.86 4.03 4.94
N ALA A 133 -15.73 4.27 4.27
CA ALA A 133 -14.93 3.26 3.58
C ALA A 133 -13.88 2.61 4.49
N MET A 134 -13.43 3.30 5.55
CA MET A 134 -12.36 2.81 6.44
C MET A 134 -12.81 1.73 7.43
N PHE A 135 -14.06 1.76 7.90
CA PHE A 135 -14.55 0.83 8.92
C PHE A 135 -15.83 0.13 8.48
N LYS A 136 -15.85 -1.20 8.61
CA LYS A 136 -17.05 -2.01 8.35
C LYS A 136 -18.25 -1.57 9.21
N SER A 137 -18.01 -1.14 10.45
CA SER A 137 -19.05 -0.63 11.35
C SER A 137 -19.69 0.68 10.89
N CYS A 138 -18.98 1.47 10.07
CA CYS A 138 -19.44 2.76 9.54
C CYS A 138 -19.92 2.66 8.09
N GLN A 139 -20.03 1.45 7.55
CA GLN A 139 -20.45 1.23 6.17
C GLN A 139 -21.82 1.88 5.94
N LYS A 140 -21.95 2.63 4.84
CA LYS A 140 -23.15 3.42 4.48
C LYS A 140 -23.44 4.63 5.38
N SER A 141 -22.59 4.97 6.34
CA SER A 141 -22.74 6.21 7.09
C SER A 141 -22.57 7.42 6.18
N LEU A 142 -23.49 8.37 6.29
CA LEU A 142 -23.45 9.65 5.58
C LEU A 142 -22.81 10.77 6.40
N VAL A 143 -22.49 10.49 7.67
CA VAL A 143 -21.94 11.46 8.62
C VAL A 143 -20.41 11.37 8.56
N PRO A 144 -19.70 12.42 8.10
CA PRO A 144 -18.25 12.45 8.15
C PRO A 144 -17.78 12.46 9.60
N PHE A 145 -16.71 11.73 9.89
CA PHE A 145 -16.03 11.80 11.18
C PHE A 145 -14.54 11.56 10.96
N CYS A 146 -13.72 12.15 11.83
CA CYS A 146 -12.28 11.89 11.85
C CYS A 146 -12.00 10.67 12.76
N PRO A 147 -11.51 9.54 12.23
CA PRO A 147 -11.21 8.38 13.07
C PRO A 147 -10.10 8.70 14.08
N PRO A 148 -10.21 8.25 15.34
CA PRO A 148 -9.23 8.58 16.38
C PRO A 148 -7.82 8.03 16.11
N ARG A 149 -7.70 6.98 15.28
CA ARG A 149 -6.41 6.40 14.86
C ARG A 149 -5.83 7.05 13.61
N LEU A 150 -6.56 7.95 12.94
CA LEU A 150 -6.09 8.60 11.72
C LEU A 150 -5.02 9.63 12.10
N THR A 151 -3.83 9.47 11.54
CA THR A 151 -2.68 10.34 11.78
C THR A 151 -2.03 10.68 10.46
N VAL A 152 -1.44 11.87 10.36
CA VAL A 152 -0.63 12.25 9.20
C VAL A 152 0.77 11.66 9.39
N GLN A 153 1.21 10.87 8.43
CA GLN A 153 2.54 10.29 8.41
C GLN A 153 3.42 11.01 7.39
N CYS A 154 4.68 11.22 7.76
CA CYS A 154 5.69 11.80 6.88
C CYS A 154 6.64 10.70 6.43
N LEU A 155 6.90 10.64 5.12
CA LEU A 155 7.82 9.67 4.55
C LEU A 155 9.23 9.92 5.10
N GLN A 156 9.83 8.87 5.67
CA GLN A 156 11.18 8.92 6.20
C GLN A 156 12.18 8.57 5.10
N PRO A 157 13.29 9.31 4.95
CA PRO A 157 14.31 9.01 3.95
C PRO A 157 15.09 7.72 4.26
N VAL A 158 15.11 7.32 5.52
CA VAL A 158 15.85 6.16 6.03
C VAL A 158 14.94 5.38 6.96
N TYR A 159 15.00 4.06 6.86
CA TYR A 159 14.39 3.15 7.81
C TYR A 159 15.45 2.16 8.31
N TRP A 160 15.27 1.72 9.54
CA TRP A 160 16.10 0.66 10.12
C TRP A 160 15.43 -0.68 9.88
N ALA A 161 16.23 -1.67 9.50
CA ALA A 161 15.80 -3.05 9.32
C ALA A 161 16.82 -3.97 9.97
N ARG A 162 16.31 -5.08 10.52
CA ARG A 162 17.15 -6.11 11.11
C ARG A 162 17.91 -6.86 10.01
N VAL A 163 19.19 -7.11 10.25
CA VAL A 163 19.99 -7.99 9.38
C VAL A 163 19.74 -9.46 9.80
N PRO A 164 19.42 -10.37 8.86
CA PRO A 164 19.28 -11.79 9.16
C PRO A 164 20.58 -12.39 9.73
N ASN A 165 20.48 -13.35 10.65
CA ASN A 165 21.65 -14.03 11.23
C ASN A 165 22.31 -14.97 10.21
N GLU A 166 21.51 -15.52 9.31
CA GLU A 166 21.92 -16.45 8.27
C GLU A 166 21.47 -15.92 6.92
N THR A 167 22.28 -16.14 5.90
CA THR A 167 21.99 -15.73 4.52
C THR A 167 22.15 -16.94 3.61
N LEU A 168 21.40 -16.96 2.51
CA LEU A 168 21.52 -18.02 1.51
C LEU A 168 22.95 -18.07 0.98
N ARG A 169 23.54 -19.27 1.01
CA ARG A 169 24.86 -19.51 0.43
C ARG A 169 24.67 -19.92 -1.01
N THR A 170 25.27 -19.14 -1.91
CA THR A 170 25.22 -19.42 -3.35
C THR A 170 26.63 -19.69 -3.86
N THR A 171 26.76 -20.72 -4.71
CA THR A 171 28.00 -21.03 -5.42
C THR A 171 27.78 -20.75 -6.89
N ALA A 172 28.57 -19.83 -7.46
CA ALA A 172 28.53 -19.50 -8.88
C ALA A 172 29.75 -20.09 -9.60
N LEU A 173 29.49 -20.89 -10.65
CA LEU A 173 30.52 -21.54 -11.46
C LEU A 173 30.33 -21.20 -12.95
N LYS A 174 31.36 -20.69 -13.62
CA LYS A 174 31.37 -20.59 -15.08
C LYS A 174 31.61 -21.98 -15.66
N LEU A 175 30.62 -22.53 -16.35
CA LEU A 175 30.70 -23.85 -16.97
C LEU A 175 31.54 -23.81 -18.25
N SER A 176 31.26 -22.85 -19.14
CA SER A 176 32.05 -22.56 -20.35
C SER A 176 31.59 -21.25 -21.00
N ASP A 177 32.28 -20.78 -22.04
CA ASP A 177 31.82 -19.61 -22.83
C ASP A 177 30.50 -19.87 -23.57
N ILE A 178 30.17 -21.14 -23.84
CA ILE A 178 28.96 -21.55 -24.55
C ILE A 178 27.81 -21.81 -23.56
N ARG A 179 28.09 -22.46 -22.42
CA ARG A 179 27.08 -22.86 -21.41
C ARG A 179 26.83 -21.77 -20.37
N GLY A 180 27.68 -20.75 -20.30
CA GLY A 180 27.54 -19.65 -19.37
C GLY A 180 27.83 -20.04 -17.92
N TRP A 181 27.00 -19.54 -17.01
CA TRP A 181 27.17 -19.66 -15.56
C TRP A 181 26.09 -20.55 -14.95
N SER A 182 26.48 -21.34 -13.96
CA SER A 182 25.59 -22.09 -13.08
C SER A 182 25.65 -21.46 -11.69
N VAL A 183 24.49 -21.29 -11.07
CA VAL A 183 24.36 -20.82 -9.68
C VAL A 183 23.61 -21.89 -8.90
N LEU A 184 24.23 -22.40 -7.85
CA LEU A 184 23.68 -23.43 -6.96
C LEU A 184 23.44 -22.84 -5.57
N CYS A 185 22.36 -23.27 -4.92
CA CYS A 185 22.02 -22.91 -3.55
C CYS A 185 21.50 -24.17 -2.84
N ASP A 186 22.35 -24.79 -2.03
CA ASP A 186 22.09 -26.11 -1.46
C ASP A 186 21.35 -26.06 -0.10
N ASP A 187 21.53 -24.98 0.66
CA ASP A 187 21.01 -24.82 2.02
C ASP A 187 19.86 -23.77 2.08
N PRO A 188 18.58 -24.18 2.23
CA PRO A 188 17.48 -23.23 2.34
C PRO A 188 17.45 -22.56 3.72
N VAL A 189 17.37 -21.23 3.74
CA VAL A 189 17.17 -20.42 4.95
C VAL A 189 15.69 -20.10 5.11
N ARG A 190 15.16 -20.24 6.33
CA ARG A 190 13.75 -19.95 6.65
C ARG A 190 13.63 -18.87 7.70
N ILE A 191 12.60 -18.06 7.53
CA ILE A 191 12.25 -16.98 8.43
C ILE A 191 10.78 -17.09 8.81
N MET A 192 10.44 -16.55 9.96
CA MET A 192 9.05 -16.33 10.36
C MET A 192 8.75 -14.85 10.21
N ALA A 193 7.70 -14.52 9.47
CA ALA A 193 7.29 -13.14 9.24
C ALA A 193 5.89 -12.89 9.79
N VAL A 194 5.66 -11.68 10.29
CA VAL A 194 4.35 -11.19 10.70
C VAL A 194 3.88 -10.14 9.70
N TYR A 195 2.69 -10.35 9.16
CA TYR A 195 2.06 -9.46 8.21
C TYR A 195 1.13 -8.46 8.93
N VAL A 196 1.19 -7.19 8.54
CA VAL A 196 0.34 -6.09 9.03
C VAL A 196 -0.60 -5.65 7.90
N PRO A 197 -1.85 -6.12 7.90
CA PRO A 197 -2.77 -5.87 6.78
C PRO A 197 -3.14 -4.41 6.56
N GLU A 198 -3.17 -3.59 7.62
CA GLU A 198 -3.53 -2.16 7.51
C GLU A 198 -2.50 -1.35 6.69
N LYS A 199 -1.27 -1.85 6.57
CA LYS A 199 -0.17 -1.20 5.86
C LYS A 199 0.35 -1.96 4.65
N ASP A 200 -0.07 -3.21 4.45
CA ASP A 200 0.49 -4.12 3.45
C ASP A 200 1.99 -4.36 3.65
N GLU A 201 2.43 -4.42 4.91
CA GLU A 201 3.83 -4.57 5.27
C GLU A 201 4.04 -5.86 6.07
N SER A 202 5.20 -6.49 5.91
CA SER A 202 5.61 -7.65 6.70
C SER A 202 6.93 -7.39 7.41
N PHE A 203 7.06 -7.88 8.63
CA PHE A 203 8.29 -7.82 9.42
C PHE A 203 8.80 -9.22 9.73
N ASP A 204 10.11 -9.41 9.83
CA ASP A 204 10.69 -10.57 10.51
C ASP A 204 10.17 -10.57 11.97
N ILE A 205 9.71 -11.71 12.48
CA ILE A 205 9.25 -11.84 13.87
C ILE A 205 10.29 -11.32 14.86
N LEU A 206 11.58 -11.49 14.54
CA LEU A 206 12.69 -11.04 15.37
C LEU A 206 12.88 -9.52 15.33
N GLU A 207 12.44 -8.83 14.27
CA GLU A 207 12.49 -7.36 14.16
C GLU A 207 11.46 -6.69 15.08
N ILE A 208 10.39 -7.39 15.45
CA ILE A 208 9.31 -6.84 16.30
C ILE A 208 9.84 -6.43 17.68
N ILE A 209 10.96 -6.98 18.15
CA ILE A 209 11.58 -6.57 19.42
C ILE A 209 11.95 -5.09 19.46
N GLU A 210 12.28 -4.50 18.31
CA GLU A 210 12.61 -3.07 18.16
C GLU A 210 11.36 -2.20 17.93
N LYS A 211 10.18 -2.81 17.86
CA LYS A 211 8.89 -2.16 17.60
C LYS A 211 7.92 -2.40 18.77
N PRO A 212 8.06 -1.69 19.90
CA PRO A 212 7.37 -2.01 21.16
C PRO A 212 5.83 -2.00 21.05
N ILE A 213 5.26 -1.11 20.23
CA ILE A 213 3.80 -1.05 20.01
C ILE A 213 3.31 -2.35 19.35
N PHE A 214 4.02 -2.83 18.33
CA PHE A 214 3.67 -4.07 17.64
C PHE A 214 3.94 -5.29 18.50
N LEU A 215 5.03 -5.28 19.29
CA LEU A 215 5.36 -6.36 20.22
C LEU A 215 4.27 -6.54 21.28
N ASP A 216 3.83 -5.46 21.92
CA ASP A 216 2.79 -5.53 22.94
C ASP A 216 1.45 -5.98 22.33
N PHE A 217 1.08 -5.43 21.18
CA PHE A 217 -0.12 -5.86 20.47
C PHE A 217 -0.09 -7.35 20.14
N HIS A 218 1.00 -7.83 19.53
CA HIS A 218 1.17 -9.23 19.17
C HIS A 218 1.11 -10.15 20.38
N ARG A 219 1.75 -9.76 21.50
CA ARG A 219 1.66 -10.47 22.79
C ARG A 219 0.20 -10.61 23.26
N GLN A 220 -0.59 -9.54 23.18
CA GLN A 220 -2.00 -9.60 23.57
C GLN A 220 -2.84 -10.44 22.61
N THR A 221 -2.53 -10.43 21.31
CA THR A 221 -3.17 -11.31 20.32
C THR A 221 -2.92 -12.78 20.65
N LEU A 222 -1.69 -13.17 20.99
CA LEU A 222 -1.37 -14.54 21.42
C LEU A 222 -2.12 -14.91 22.72
N ASN A 223 -2.17 -14.00 23.70
CA ASN A 223 -2.94 -14.22 24.93
C ASN A 223 -4.44 -14.43 24.65
N LEU A 224 -4.99 -13.71 23.68
CA LEU A 224 -6.37 -13.86 23.26
C LEU A 224 -6.59 -15.25 22.64
N TYR A 225 -5.70 -15.69 21.73
CA TYR A 225 -5.78 -17.01 21.12
C TYR A 225 -5.73 -18.13 22.16
N CYS A 226 -4.79 -18.07 23.11
CA CYS A 226 -4.69 -19.05 24.20
C CYS A 226 -6.00 -19.14 25.02
N LYS A 227 -6.70 -18.02 25.22
CA LYS A 227 -7.97 -17.99 25.95
C LYS A 227 -9.13 -18.54 25.11
N LEU A 228 -9.17 -18.24 23.82
CA LEU A 228 -10.23 -18.71 22.91
C LEU A 228 -10.25 -20.23 22.73
N THR A 229 -9.07 -20.86 22.78
CA THR A 229 -8.90 -22.32 22.66
C THR A 229 -8.90 -23.04 24.01
N SER A 230 -9.12 -22.34 25.11
CA SER A 230 -9.16 -22.94 26.45
C SER A 230 -10.41 -23.80 26.68
N HIS A 231 -10.39 -24.63 27.72
CA HIS A 231 -11.54 -25.44 28.18
C HIS A 231 -12.20 -26.35 27.12
N GLY A 232 -11.40 -26.95 26.23
CA GLY A 232 -11.88 -27.97 25.29
C GLY A 232 -12.67 -27.41 24.10
N ASN A 233 -12.57 -26.11 23.82
CA ASN A 233 -13.20 -25.48 22.67
C ASN A 233 -12.46 -25.82 21.36
N GLN A 234 -12.72 -27.01 20.81
CA GLN A 234 -12.05 -27.50 19.59
C GLN A 234 -12.65 -26.94 18.28
N LYS A 235 -13.88 -26.37 18.33
CA LYS A 235 -14.56 -25.86 17.13
C LYS A 235 -13.94 -24.58 16.55
N SER A 236 -13.20 -23.82 17.35
CA SER A 236 -12.52 -22.59 16.90
C SER A 236 -11.16 -22.83 16.23
N MET A 237 -10.57 -24.04 16.36
CA MET A 237 -9.23 -24.35 15.84
C MET A 237 -9.13 -24.50 14.32
N SER A 238 -10.24 -24.63 13.58
CA SER A 238 -10.21 -24.94 12.15
C SER A 238 -9.95 -23.76 11.21
N LYS A 239 -9.81 -22.53 11.73
CA LYS A 239 -9.75 -21.30 10.90
C LYS A 239 -8.44 -20.51 10.99
N GLU A 240 -7.55 -20.84 11.92
CA GLU A 240 -6.28 -20.12 12.12
C GLU A 240 -5.15 -21.13 12.36
N TYR A 241 -4.11 -21.08 11.53
CA TYR A 241 -2.95 -21.96 11.63
C TYR A 241 -1.84 -21.26 12.42
N VAL A 242 -1.62 -21.69 13.66
CA VAL A 242 -0.40 -21.37 14.41
C VAL A 242 0.60 -22.49 14.11
N ILE A 243 1.60 -22.19 13.30
CA ILE A 243 2.62 -23.16 12.89
C ILE A 243 3.82 -23.07 13.85
N PRO A 244 4.03 -24.04 14.76
CA PRO A 244 5.19 -24.02 15.64
C PRO A 244 6.47 -24.30 14.86
N LEU A 245 7.59 -23.72 15.29
CA LEU A 245 8.91 -24.07 14.77
C LEU A 245 9.35 -25.41 15.37
N CYS A 246 9.02 -26.53 14.71
CA CYS A 246 9.51 -27.86 15.06
C CYS A 246 10.27 -28.51 13.89
N GLU A 247 11.21 -29.41 14.19
CA GLU A 247 12.01 -30.15 13.19
C GLU A 247 11.14 -30.87 12.15
N GLN A 248 9.94 -31.30 12.52
CA GLN A 248 9.02 -32.02 11.63
C GLN A 248 8.40 -31.14 10.54
N LEU A 249 8.25 -29.84 10.80
CA LEU A 249 7.79 -28.87 9.81
C LEU A 249 8.96 -28.36 8.97
N GLN A 250 10.18 -28.88 9.18
CA GLN A 250 11.33 -28.33 8.49
C GLN A 250 11.37 -28.64 6.99
N ASN A 251 10.69 -29.68 6.53
CA ASN A 251 10.77 -30.16 5.15
C ASN A 251 9.47 -29.93 4.36
N GLN A 252 8.57 -29.07 4.85
CA GLN A 252 7.38 -28.70 4.08
C GLN A 252 7.69 -27.55 3.14
N ASN A 253 8.02 -27.90 1.90
CA ASN A 253 8.12 -26.94 0.80
C ASN A 253 6.72 -26.46 0.42
N VAL A 254 6.58 -25.16 0.14
CA VAL A 254 5.33 -24.56 -0.36
C VAL A 254 5.03 -25.02 -1.79
N PHE A 255 6.05 -25.46 -2.51
CA PHE A 255 5.97 -26.02 -3.85
C PHE A 255 6.38 -27.49 -3.82
N ASP A 256 5.64 -28.33 -4.53
CA ASP A 256 5.93 -29.75 -4.67
C ASP A 256 7.15 -29.92 -5.59
N PRO A 257 8.32 -30.36 -5.09
CA PRO A 257 9.53 -30.47 -5.91
C PRO A 257 9.38 -31.45 -7.09
N ASP A 258 8.38 -32.34 -7.06
CA ASP A 258 8.15 -33.33 -8.11
C ASP A 258 7.30 -32.82 -9.30
N THR A 259 6.84 -31.55 -9.27
CA THR A 259 6.03 -31.00 -10.38
C THR A 259 6.83 -30.53 -11.61
N GLU A 260 8.16 -30.44 -11.54
CA GLU A 260 9.00 -30.10 -12.72
C GLU A 260 9.37 -31.32 -13.60
N THR A 261 8.88 -32.53 -13.31
CA THR A 261 9.18 -33.74 -14.11
C THR A 261 7.95 -34.45 -14.72
N ARG A 262 6.89 -33.71 -15.07
CA ARG A 262 5.81 -34.22 -15.94
C ARG A 262 5.48 -33.29 -17.10
#